data_AF-A0A7C2RAE3-F1
#
_entry.id   AF-A0A7C2RAE3-F1
#
_cell.length_a   1.000
_cell.length_b   1.000
_cell.length_c   1.000
_cell.angle_alpha   90.00
_cell.angle_beta   90.00
_cell.angle_gamma   90.00
#
_symmetry.space_group_name_H-M   'P 1'
#
loop_
_entity.id
_entity.type
_entity.pdbx_description
1 polymer ?
#
loop_
_entity_poly.entity_id
_entity_poly.type
_entity_poly.pdbx_seq_one_letter_code
_entity_poly.pdbx_strand_id
1 'polypeptide(L)'
;MASHGGQGASKRCAELEEFVADYLEGRLPAPAQQRLGAHVDECPACRAFLASYRSTVQVAKHALRRSSDRAEAPEALVQAILRSLSR
;
A
#
# COMPACT_ATOMS: atom_id res chain seq x y z
N MET A 1 19.25 7.54 21.42
CA MET A 1 19.41 6.15 21.90
C MET A 1 18.04 5.51 21.99
N ALA A 2 17.96 4.28 21.52
CA ALA A 2 16.75 3.51 21.25
C ALA A 2 15.79 3.44 22.45
N SER A 3 14.49 3.52 22.18
CA SER A 3 13.43 2.82 22.92
C SER A 3 12.07 3.03 22.26
N HIS A 4 11.71 2.17 21.31
CA HIS A 4 10.31 1.77 21.19
C HIS A 4 10.25 0.26 21.38
N GLY A 5 10.23 -0.08 22.67
CA GLY A 5 9.92 -1.40 23.17
C GLY A 5 8.54 -1.84 22.70
N GLY A 6 8.47 -3.12 22.34
CA GLY A 6 7.23 -3.79 22.01
C GLY A 6 6.25 -3.71 23.16
N GLN A 7 5.04 -3.27 22.84
CA GLN A 7 3.86 -3.43 23.67
C GLN A 7 2.74 -3.88 22.75
N GLY A 8 2.37 -5.15 22.86
CA GLY A 8 1.14 -5.69 22.29
C GLY A 8 -0.05 -5.10 23.04
N ALA A 9 -0.54 -3.96 22.58
CA ALA A 9 -1.80 -3.38 23.00
C ALA A 9 -2.65 -3.23 21.74
N SER A 10 -3.89 -3.73 21.81
CA SER A 10 -4.96 -3.64 20.82
C SER A 10 -4.73 -2.51 19.80
N LYS A 11 -4.20 -2.85 18.62
CA LYS A 11 -4.18 -1.94 17.50
C LYS A 11 -5.63 -1.55 17.23
N ARG A 12 -5.98 -0.28 17.41
CA ARG A 12 -7.23 0.25 16.85
C ARG A 12 -7.19 -0.09 15.37
N CYS A 13 -8.23 -0.75 14.83
CA CYS A 13 -8.19 -1.33 13.47
C CYS A 13 -7.61 -0.37 12.41
N ALA A 14 -7.92 0.93 12.52
CA ALA A 14 -7.37 1.98 11.68
C ALA A 14 -5.83 2.07 11.66
N GLU A 15 -5.15 1.92 12.81
CA GLU A 15 -3.68 1.94 12.86
C GLU A 15 -3.06 0.72 12.17
N LEU A 16 -3.75 -0.43 12.19
CA LEU A 16 -3.31 -1.61 11.48
C LEU A 16 -3.49 -1.43 9.98
N GLU A 17 -4.64 -0.90 9.57
CA GLU A 17 -4.94 -0.59 8.16
C GLU A 17 -3.92 0.39 7.58
N GLU A 18 -3.63 1.48 8.28
CA GLU A 18 -2.62 2.46 7.88
C GLU A 18 -1.23 1.82 7.77
N PHE A 19 -0.82 1.06 8.78
CA PHE A 19 0.48 0.37 8.75
C PHE A 19 0.62 -0.60 7.57
N VAL A 20 -0.46 -1.32 7.24
CA VAL A 20 -0.50 -2.25 6.11
C VAL A 20 -0.51 -1.50 4.78
N ALA A 21 -1.27 -0.41 4.68
CA ALA A 21 -1.24 0.46 3.51
C ALA A 21 0.16 1.01 3.26
N ASP A 22 0.80 1.56 4.29
CA ASP A 22 2.16 2.10 4.23
C ASP A 22 3.18 1.03 3.81
N TYR A 23 3.06 -0.19 4.33
CA TYR A 23 3.92 -1.31 3.94
C TYR A 23 3.79 -1.64 2.45
N LEU A 24 2.55 -1.71 1.97
CA LEU A 24 2.24 -2.05 0.57
C LEU A 24 2.67 -0.96 -0.41
N GLU A 25 2.67 0.29 0.03
CA GLU A 25 3.10 1.46 -0.74
C GLU A 25 4.59 1.79 -0.57
N GLY A 26 5.31 1.04 0.26
CA GLY A 26 6.74 1.27 0.52
C GLY A 26 7.02 2.57 1.29
N ARG A 27 6.05 3.07 2.05
CA ARG A 27 6.14 4.31 2.84
C ARG A 27 6.63 4.08 4.27
N LEU A 28 6.77 2.83 4.72
CA LEU A 28 7.35 2.55 6.02
C LEU A 28 8.86 2.86 6.05
N PRO A 29 9.40 3.29 7.22
CA PRO A 29 10.84 3.34 7.43
C PRO A 29 11.50 1.99 7.12
N ALA A 30 12.69 2.00 6.52
CA ALA A 30 13.37 0.78 6.06
C ALA A 30 13.45 -0.35 7.12
N PRO A 31 13.76 -0.08 8.40
CA PRO A 31 13.76 -1.15 9.42
C PRO A 31 12.39 -1.81 9.63
N ALA A 32 11.31 -1.03 9.53
CA ALA A 32 9.95 -1.55 9.66
C ALA A 32 9.53 -2.35 8.42
N GLN A 33 9.90 -1.88 7.22
CA GLN A 33 9.65 -2.58 5.96
C GLN A 33 10.31 -3.96 5.96
N GLN A 34 11.58 -4.05 6.39
CA GLN A 34 12.33 -5.30 6.46
C GLN A 34 11.73 -6.28 7.48
N ARG A 35 11.41 -5.79 8.69
CA ARG A 35 10.81 -6.62 9.75
C ARG A 35 9.47 -7.21 9.34
N LEU A 36 8.60 -6.41 8.72
CA LEU A 36 7.31 -6.90 8.26
C LEU A 36 7.48 -7.85 7.06
N GLY A 37 8.42 -7.57 6.15
CA GLY A 37 8.78 -8.49 5.07
C GLY A 37 9.17 -9.88 5.58
N ALA A 38 10.13 -9.94 6.50
CA ALA A 38 10.55 -11.20 7.12
C ALA A 38 9.39 -11.93 7.81
N HIS A 39 8.54 -11.20 8.54
CA HIS A 39 7.36 -11.80 9.17
C HIS A 39 6.37 -12.40 8.14
N VAL A 40 6.10 -11.68 7.05
CA VAL A 40 5.21 -12.16 5.98
C VAL A 40 5.79 -13.40 5.29
N ASP A 41 7.12 -13.49 5.20
CA ASP A 41 7.77 -14.66 4.62
C ASP A 41 7.58 -15.91 5.47
N GLU A 42 7.62 -15.77 6.79
CA GLU A 42 7.50 -16.88 7.75
C GLU A 42 6.06 -17.16 8.21
N CYS A 43 5.12 -16.23 8.02
CA CYS A 43 3.74 -16.30 8.52
C CYS A 43 2.70 -16.41 7.39
N PRO A 44 2.15 -17.61 7.11
CA PRO A 44 1.12 -17.81 6.08
C PRO A 44 -0.14 -16.98 6.31
N ALA A 45 -0.53 -16.75 7.56
CA ALA A 45 -1.71 -15.96 7.90
C ALA A 45 -1.55 -14.49 7.48
N CYS A 46 -0.38 -13.90 7.73
CA CYS A 46 -0.09 -12.53 7.30
C CYS A 46 0.04 -12.41 5.79
N ARG A 47 0.61 -13.43 5.12
CA ARG A 47 0.63 -13.50 3.66
C ARG A 47 -0.78 -13.51 3.07
N ALA A 48 -1.67 -14.34 3.61
CA ALA A 48 -3.07 -14.40 3.20
C ALA A 48 -3.81 -13.08 3.45
N PHE A 49 -3.62 -12.49 4.63
CA PHE A 49 -4.20 -11.20 4.99
C PHE A 49 -3.79 -10.09 4.01
N LEU A 50 -2.50 -9.96 3.69
CA LEU A 50 -2.02 -8.97 2.73
C LEU A 50 -2.54 -9.21 1.31
N ALA A 51 -2.70 -10.47 0.90
CA ALA A 51 -3.30 -10.81 -0.38
C ALA A 51 -4.78 -10.36 -0.44
N SER A 52 -5.56 -10.65 0.60
CA SER A 52 -6.95 -10.19 0.73
C SER A 52 -7.04 -8.66 0.74
N TYR A 53 -6.18 -7.99 1.51
CA TYR A 53 -6.15 -6.52 1.57
C TYR A 53 -5.88 -5.90 0.19
N ARG A 54 -4.87 -6.41 -0.53
CA ARG A 54 -4.58 -5.99 -1.91
C ARG A 54 -5.77 -6.18 -2.83
N SER A 55 -6.47 -7.32 -2.73
CA SER A 55 -7.67 -7.59 -3.51
C SER A 55 -8.77 -6.55 -3.25
N THR A 56 -9.07 -6.27 -1.97
CA THR A 56 -10.05 -5.25 -1.57
C THR A 56 -9.72 -3.88 -2.16
N VAL A 57 -8.46 -3.44 -2.07
CA VAL A 57 -8.01 -2.16 -2.64
C VAL A 57 -8.19 -2.14 -4.17
N GLN A 58 -7.90 -3.24 -4.87
CA GLN A 58 -8.08 -3.32 -6.32
C GLN A 58 -9.55 -3.23 -6.72
N VAL A 59 -10.44 -3.95 -6.02
CA VAL A 59 -11.89 -3.88 -6.25
C VAL A 59 -12.40 -2.47 -6.01
N ALA A 60 -12.00 -1.83 -4.90
CA ALA A 60 -12.38 -0.46 -4.60
C ALA A 60 -11.89 0.52 -5.69
N LYS A 61 -10.63 0.41 -6.13
CA LYS A 61 -10.08 1.21 -7.24
C LYS A 61 -10.85 1.01 -8.54
N HIS A 62 -11.25 -0.23 -8.85
CA HIS A 62 -12.04 -0.52 -10.04
C HIS A 62 -13.46 0.07 -9.95
N ALA A 63 -14.12 -0.04 -8.80
CA ALA A 63 -15.43 0.58 -8.57
C ALA A 63 -15.36 2.12 -8.74
N LEU A 64 -14.35 2.76 -8.15
CA LEU A 64 -14.07 4.20 -8.31
C LEU A 64 -13.65 4.59 -9.73
N ARG A 65 -13.06 3.68 -10.51
CA ARG A 65 -12.78 3.90 -11.94
C ARG A 65 -14.03 3.92 -12.79
N ARG A 66 -15.06 3.17 -12.37
CA ARG A 66 -16.30 2.95 -13.12
C ARG A 66 -17.37 4.01 -12.83
N SER A 67 -17.19 4.85 -11.80
CA SER A 67 -18.03 6.04 -11.60
C SER A 67 -17.80 7.04 -12.74
N SER A 68 -18.89 7.54 -13.33
CA SER A 68 -18.92 8.38 -14.53
C SER A 68 -18.28 9.78 -14.41
N ASP A 69 -17.64 10.09 -13.27
CA ASP A 69 -17.05 11.39 -12.94
C ASP A 69 -15.53 11.44 -13.17
N ARG A 70 -15.02 10.60 -14.09
CA ARG A 70 -13.60 10.65 -14.47
C ARG A 70 -13.41 11.71 -15.55
N ALA A 71 -12.69 12.78 -15.22
CA ALA A 71 -12.13 13.65 -16.24
C ALA A 71 -11.11 12.87 -17.07
N GLU A 72 -11.26 12.90 -18.39
CA GLU A 72 -10.26 12.37 -19.31
C GLU A 72 -8.97 13.19 -19.16
N ALA A 73 -7.83 12.52 -19.06
CA ALA A 73 -6.55 13.22 -18.95
C ALA A 73 -6.29 14.02 -20.24
N PRO A 74 -5.85 15.29 -20.16
CA PRO A 74 -5.52 16.05 -21.36
C PRO A 74 -4.40 15.36 -22.15
N GLU A 75 -4.61 15.17 -23.45
CA GLU A 75 -3.65 14.50 -24.34
C GLU A 75 -2.24 15.11 -24.26
N ALA A 76 -2.15 16.44 -24.13
CA ALA A 76 -0.88 17.14 -23.97
C ALA A 76 -0.06 16.66 -22.77
N LEU A 77 -0.72 16.31 -21.65
CA LEU A 77 -0.07 15.78 -20.46
C LEU A 77 0.41 14.34 -20.68
N VAL A 78 -0.43 13.49 -21.28
CA VAL A 78 -0.06 12.11 -21.63
C VAL A 78 1.19 12.10 -22.50
N GLN A 79 1.18 12.91 -23.56
CA GLN A 79 2.30 13.03 -24.49
C GLN A 79 3.57 13.58 -23.83
N ALA A 80 3.44 14.52 -22.88
CA ALA A 80 4.59 15.01 -22.12
C ALA A 80 5.24 13.91 -21.28
N ILE A 81 4.45 13.11 -20.57
CA ILE A 81 4.95 11.99 -19.75
C ILE A 81 5.64 10.94 -20.63
N LEU A 82 5.02 10.54 -21.75
CA LEU A 82 5.59 9.54 -22.66
C LEU A 82 6.96 9.96 -23.21
N ARG A 83 7.13 11.23 -23.59
CA ARG A 83 8.43 11.75 -24.06
C ARG A 83 9.52 11.72 -22.98
N SER A 84 9.16 11.91 -21.71
CA SER A 84 10.12 11.86 -20.60
C SER A 84 10.62 10.44 -20.32
N LEU A 85 9.81 9.42 -20.63
CA LEU A 85 10.15 8.01 -20.39
C LEU A 85 10.92 7.36 -21.56
N SER A 86 10.88 7.95 -22.76
CA SER A 86 11.55 7.43 -23.96
C SER A 86 13.00 7.95 -24.13
N ARG A 87 13.67 8.29 -23.03
CA ARG A 87 15.06 8.79 -22.99
C ARG A 87 15.91 7.86 -22.13
#